data_AF-A0A8H5GD41-F1
#
_entry.id   AF-A0A8H5GD41-F1
#
_cell.length_a   1.000
_cell.length_b   1.000
_cell.length_c   1.000
_cell.angle_alpha   90.00
_cell.angle_beta   90.00
_cell.angle_gamma   90.00
#
_symmetry.space_group_name_H-M   'P 1'
#
loop_
_entity.id
_entity.type
_entity.pdbx_description
1 polymer ?
#
loop_
_entity_poly.entity_id
_entity_poly.type
_entity_poly.pdbx_seq_one_letter_code
_entity_poly.pdbx_strand_id
1 'polypeptide(L)'
;MPDFNQTVRVKSLIIKSTSSPSSAPKIVKLAVNRPSMGFEDIEDADEPAVAQVLELSEEDVKEGKPVALRFVRFQSVNSLHIFVGSNHGGEDASRIDAIDIIGVPVETTKDLSGLRQQEQQ
;
A
#
# COMPACT_ATOMS: atom_id res chain seq x y z
N MET A 1 11.28 10.80 5.96
CA MET A 1 10.28 9.73 5.81
C MET A 1 10.87 8.71 4.84
N PRO A 2 10.56 7.41 4.91
CA PRO A 2 11.09 6.46 3.94
C PRO A 2 10.36 6.66 2.61
N ASP A 3 10.94 7.46 1.73
CA ASP A 3 10.54 7.58 0.33
C ASP A 3 11.05 6.36 -0.45
N PHE A 4 10.35 5.96 -1.52
CA PHE A 4 10.90 4.94 -2.40
C PHE A 4 12.14 5.50 -3.11
N ASN A 5 13.25 4.75 -3.09
CA ASN A 5 14.49 5.14 -3.79
C ASN A 5 14.31 5.29 -5.30
N GLN A 6 13.24 4.72 -5.85
CA GLN A 6 12.88 4.80 -7.27
C GLN A 6 11.36 4.76 -7.41
N THR A 7 10.83 5.37 -8.46
CA THR A 7 9.41 5.34 -8.76
C THR A 7 8.92 3.92 -8.98
N VAL A 8 7.86 3.51 -8.27
CA VAL A 8 7.25 2.19 -8.41
C VAL A 8 5.81 2.27 -8.89
N ARG A 9 5.37 1.21 -9.55
CA ARG A 9 3.98 0.95 -9.93
C ARG A 9 3.36 -0.02 -8.96
N VAL A 10 2.45 0.43 -8.12
CA VAL A 10 1.78 -0.46 -7.15
C VAL A 10 0.54 -1.06 -7.81
N LYS A 11 0.43 -2.39 -7.79
CA LYS A 11 -0.71 -3.14 -8.31
C LYS A 11 -1.65 -3.58 -7.19
N SER A 12 -1.09 -4.07 -6.10
CA SER A 12 -1.86 -4.62 -4.99
C SER A 12 -1.19 -4.32 -3.66
N LEU A 13 -2.00 -4.23 -2.62
CA LEU A 13 -1.55 -4.08 -1.24
C LEU A 13 -2.12 -5.25 -0.44
N ILE A 14 -1.30 -5.85 0.42
CA ILE A 14 -1.74 -6.83 1.40
C ILE A 14 -1.50 -6.25 2.77
N ILE A 15 -2.53 -6.29 3.60
CA ILE A 15 -2.43 -5.93 5.02
C ILE A 15 -2.85 -7.17 5.81
N LYS A 16 -1.99 -7.60 6.74
CA LYS A 16 -2.24 -8.76 7.59
C LYS A 16 -2.39 -8.33 9.04
N SER A 17 -3.45 -8.82 9.68
CA SER A 17 -3.66 -8.72 11.12
C SER A 17 -4.29 -10.02 11.59
N THR A 18 -3.46 -10.87 12.18
CA THR A 18 -3.81 -12.25 12.55
C THR A 18 -4.14 -12.39 14.02
N SER A 19 -3.59 -11.50 14.85
CA SER A 19 -3.69 -11.62 16.30
C SER A 19 -5.00 -11.11 16.89
N SER A 20 -5.65 -10.14 16.23
CA SER A 20 -6.83 -9.47 16.78
C SER A 20 -7.76 -9.02 15.64
N PRO A 21 -8.78 -9.82 15.26
CA PRO A 21 -9.69 -9.49 14.16
C PRO A 21 -10.52 -8.22 14.46
N SER A 22 -10.86 -7.97 15.72
CA SER A 22 -11.52 -6.73 16.15
C SER A 22 -10.64 -5.50 15.94
N SER A 23 -9.35 -5.59 16.21
CA SER A 23 -8.43 -4.46 15.99
C SER A 23 -7.91 -4.38 14.55
N ALA A 24 -8.40 -5.23 13.64
CA ALA A 24 -7.97 -5.22 12.25
C ALA A 24 -8.46 -3.95 11.54
N PRO A 25 -7.63 -3.33 10.69
CA PRO A 25 -8.03 -2.15 9.93
C PRO A 25 -9.15 -2.50 8.95
N LYS A 26 -10.24 -1.73 8.99
CA LYS A 26 -11.40 -1.87 8.11
C LYS A 26 -11.32 -0.89 6.95
N ILE A 27 -11.09 0.39 7.26
CA ILE A 27 -11.02 1.44 6.24
C ILE A 27 -9.59 1.97 6.20
N VAL A 28 -8.95 1.83 5.04
CA VAL A 28 -7.57 2.29 4.80
C VAL A 28 -7.56 3.25 3.63
N LYS A 29 -7.16 4.50 3.87
CA LYS A 29 -6.99 5.52 2.82
C LYS A 29 -5.53 5.52 2.36
N LEU A 30 -5.33 5.50 1.05
CA LEU A 30 -4.00 5.54 0.43
C LEU A 30 -3.77 6.87 -0.27
N ALA A 31 -2.67 7.54 0.02
CA ALA A 31 -2.22 8.73 -0.70
C ALA A 31 -0.82 8.53 -1.27
N VAL A 32 -0.57 9.07 -2.46
CA VAL A 32 0.74 8.95 -3.14
C VAL A 32 1.26 10.31 -3.56
N ASN A 33 2.59 10.48 -3.55
CA ASN A 33 3.27 11.71 -3.97
C ASN A 33 2.83 12.97 -3.20
N ARG A 34 2.51 12.83 -1.91
CA ARG A 34 2.09 13.91 -1.02
C ARG A 34 3.09 14.06 0.13
N PRO A 35 4.14 14.90 0.02
CA PRO A 35 5.20 14.98 1.02
C PRO A 35 4.75 15.60 2.36
N SER A 36 3.69 16.40 2.36
CA SER A 36 3.15 17.11 3.51
C SER A 36 1.65 16.82 3.60
N MET A 37 1.29 15.77 4.32
CA MET A 37 -0.11 15.40 4.58
C MET A 37 -0.24 15.20 6.09
N GLY A 38 -0.94 16.11 6.75
CA GLY A 38 -1.28 15.95 8.16
C GLY A 38 -2.39 14.92 8.35
N PHE A 39 -2.57 14.46 9.59
CA PHE A 39 -3.71 13.60 9.94
C PHE A 39 -5.05 14.32 9.65
N GLU A 40 -5.14 15.61 9.99
CA GLU A 40 -6.32 16.46 9.72
C GLU A 40 -6.64 16.58 8.23
N ASP A 41 -5.62 16.70 7.37
CA ASP A 41 -5.82 16.79 5.91
C ASP A 41 -6.39 15.51 5.31
N ILE A 42 -6.17 14.35 5.93
CA ILE A 42 -6.47 13.04 5.34
C ILE A 42 -7.74 12.40 5.92
N GLU A 43 -8.11 12.79 7.14
CA GLU A 43 -9.29 12.28 7.83
C GLU A 43 -10.58 12.63 7.06
N ASP A 44 -10.72 13.91 6.67
CA ASP A 44 -11.80 14.42 5.80
C ASP A 44 -11.51 14.26 4.29
N ALA A 45 -10.32 13.82 3.90
CA ALA A 45 -10.01 13.62 2.49
C ALA A 45 -10.60 12.31 1.96
N ASP A 46 -11.38 12.46 0.91
CA ASP A 46 -11.88 11.37 0.08
C ASP A 46 -11.34 11.49 -1.36
N GLU A 47 -11.66 10.53 -2.22
CA GLU A 47 -11.25 10.61 -3.63
C GLU A 47 -11.80 11.92 -4.26
N PRO A 48 -10.97 12.74 -4.93
CA PRO A 48 -9.63 12.46 -5.47
C PRO A 48 -8.45 12.97 -4.64
N ALA A 49 -8.68 13.52 -3.44
CA ALA A 49 -7.61 14.05 -2.59
C ALA A 49 -6.68 12.95 -2.06
N VAL A 50 -7.26 11.76 -1.78
CA VAL A 50 -6.52 10.50 -1.61
C VAL A 50 -6.54 9.71 -2.92
N ALA A 51 -5.50 8.91 -3.15
CA ALA A 51 -5.37 8.12 -4.37
C ALA A 51 -6.48 7.07 -4.48
N GLN A 52 -6.77 6.39 -3.36
CA GLN A 52 -7.85 5.40 -3.26
C GLN A 52 -8.20 5.13 -1.79
N VAL A 53 -9.47 4.85 -1.51
CA VAL A 53 -9.92 4.29 -0.24
C VAL A 53 -10.12 2.78 -0.41
N LEU A 54 -9.55 2.00 0.51
CA LEU A 54 -9.71 0.55 0.58
C LEU A 54 -10.63 0.21 1.75
N GLU A 55 -11.62 -0.62 1.47
CA GLU A 55 -12.41 -1.29 2.49
C GLU A 55 -11.91 -2.74 2.56
N LEU A 56 -11.37 -3.12 3.71
CA LEU A 56 -10.88 -4.45 4.01
C LEU A 56 -11.94 -5.18 4.83
N SER A 57 -12.13 -6.46 4.55
CA SER A 57 -12.94 -7.35 5.37
C SER A 57 -12.06 -8.06 6.40
N GLU A 58 -12.63 -8.49 7.53
CA GLU A 58 -11.88 -9.27 8.53
C GLU A 58 -11.23 -10.52 7.91
N GLU A 59 -11.91 -11.12 6.94
CA GLU A 59 -11.44 -12.28 6.19
C GLU A 59 -10.20 -11.94 5.33
N ASP A 60 -10.23 -10.81 4.62
CA ASP A 60 -9.13 -10.35 3.77
C ASP A 60 -7.87 -10.06 4.60
N VAL A 61 -8.06 -9.44 5.77
CA VAL A 61 -6.95 -9.09 6.67
C VAL A 61 -6.39 -10.32 7.39
N LYS A 62 -7.25 -11.30 7.71
CA LYS A 62 -6.85 -12.55 8.36
C LYS A 62 -6.13 -13.49 7.40
N GLU A 63 -6.64 -13.66 6.18
CA GLU A 63 -6.01 -14.49 5.15
C GLU A 63 -4.83 -13.78 4.48
N GLY A 64 -4.75 -12.45 4.59
CA GLY A 64 -3.74 -11.65 3.89
C GLY A 64 -3.98 -11.62 2.39
N LYS A 65 -5.23 -11.41 1.98
CA LYS A 65 -5.60 -11.35 0.57
C LYS A 65 -5.05 -10.08 -0.09
N PRO A 66 -4.50 -10.18 -1.32
CA PRO A 66 -4.06 -9.02 -2.08
C PRO A 66 -5.24 -8.20 -2.56
N VAL A 67 -5.32 -6.96 -2.09
CA VAL A 67 -6.33 -5.99 -2.52
C VAL A 67 -5.83 -5.27 -3.75
N ALA A 68 -6.58 -5.39 -4.84
CA ALA A 68 -6.26 -4.73 -6.10
C ALA A 68 -6.45 -3.22 -5.99
N LEU A 69 -5.38 -2.48 -6.23
CA LEU A 69 -5.43 -1.02 -6.32
C LEU A 69 -5.81 -0.59 -7.74
N ARG A 70 -6.29 0.65 -7.87
CA ARG A 70 -6.52 1.34 -9.13
C ARG A 70 -5.19 1.72 -9.76
N PHE A 71 -4.55 0.74 -10.40
CA PHE A 71 -3.23 0.87 -11.02
C PHE A 71 -3.03 2.17 -11.82
N VAL A 72 -4.07 2.70 -12.47
CA VAL A 72 -4.05 4.00 -13.18
C VAL A 72 -3.60 5.19 -12.32
N ARG A 73 -3.90 5.18 -11.01
CA ARG A 73 -3.47 6.21 -10.05
C ARG A 73 -2.15 5.87 -9.37
N PHE A 74 -1.76 4.60 -9.39
CA PHE A 74 -0.53 4.09 -8.79
C PHE A 74 0.54 3.76 -9.85
N GLN A 75 0.54 4.45 -11.00
CA GLN A 75 1.53 4.25 -12.05
C GLN A 75 2.91 4.84 -11.75
N SER A 76 2.95 5.86 -10.89
CA SER A 76 4.18 6.57 -10.53
C SER A 76 4.10 6.93 -9.05
N VAL A 77 4.61 6.06 -8.19
CA VAL A 77 4.59 6.22 -6.75
C VAL A 77 6.00 6.46 -6.26
N ASN A 78 6.28 7.67 -5.78
CA ASN A 78 7.54 8.04 -5.13
C ASN A 78 7.41 7.99 -3.60
N SER A 79 6.26 8.43 -3.08
CA SER A 79 5.90 8.29 -1.67
C SER A 79 4.52 7.64 -1.56
N LEU A 80 4.34 6.78 -0.56
CA LEU A 80 3.07 6.14 -0.24
C LEU A 80 2.74 6.38 1.23
N HIS A 81 1.58 6.94 1.47
CA HIS A 81 1.00 7.14 2.80
C HIS A 81 -0.18 6.19 2.96
N ILE A 82 -0.14 5.41 4.04
CA ILE A 82 -1.19 4.46 4.41
C ILE A 82 -1.83 5.01 5.68
N PHE A 83 -3.11 5.36 5.58
CA PHE A 83 -3.86 5.91 6.69
C PHE A 83 -4.97 4.94 7.09
N VAL A 84 -5.04 4.62 8.37
CA VAL A 84 -6.10 3.75 8.91
C VAL A 84 -7.18 4.66 9.49
N GLY A 85 -8.33 4.73 8.82
CA GLY A 85 -9.46 5.55 9.27
C GLY A 85 -10.35 4.85 10.28
N SER A 86 -10.45 3.52 10.22
CA SER A 86 -11.28 2.74 11.16
C SER A 86 -10.81 1.28 11.24
N ASN A 87 -11.14 0.61 12.34
CA ASN A 87 -11.00 -0.85 12.51
C ASN A 87 -12.37 -1.55 12.57
N HIS A 88 -12.35 -2.88 12.60
CA HIS A 88 -13.58 -3.69 12.62
C HIS A 88 -14.31 -3.68 13.97
N GLY A 89 -13.58 -3.55 15.08
CA GLY A 89 -14.08 -3.63 16.44
C GLY A 89 -14.48 -2.29 17.05
N GLY A 90 -14.24 -1.17 16.36
CA GLY A 90 -14.46 0.17 16.90
C GLY A 90 -13.53 0.51 18.06
N GLU A 91 -12.36 -0.12 18.14
CA GLU A 91 -11.36 0.14 19.19
C GLU A 91 -10.54 1.40 18.88
N ASP A 92 -9.95 2.03 19.90
CA ASP A 92 -9.06 3.18 19.70
C ASP A 92 -7.75 2.83 18.98
N ALA A 93 -7.34 1.55 19.01
CA ALA A 93 -6.10 1.08 18.42
C ALA A 93 -6.37 0.10 17.26
N SER A 94 -5.64 0.27 16.16
CA SER A 94 -5.59 -0.69 15.06
C SER A 94 -4.29 -1.47 15.11
N ARG A 95 -4.38 -2.80 14.98
CA ARG A 95 -3.19 -3.66 14.96
C ARG A 95 -2.92 -4.14 13.54
N ILE A 96 -1.66 -3.98 13.11
CA ILE A 96 -1.14 -4.46 11.84
C ILE A 96 0.06 -5.34 12.14
N ASP A 97 0.03 -6.60 11.70
CA ASP A 97 1.14 -7.54 11.88
C ASP A 97 2.12 -7.46 10.68
N ALA A 98 1.62 -7.31 9.45
CA ALA A 98 2.46 -7.15 8.27
C ALA A 98 1.78 -6.33 7.16
N ILE A 99 2.60 -5.67 6.34
CA ILE A 99 2.18 -4.93 5.15
C ILE A 99 3.07 -5.38 3.99
N ASP A 100 2.48 -5.98 2.96
CA ASP A 100 3.18 -6.35 1.73
C ASP A 100 2.68 -5.47 0.57
N ILE A 101 3.61 -4.75 -0.08
CA ILE A 101 3.30 -3.90 -1.24
C ILE A 101 3.70 -4.67 -2.49
N ILE A 102 2.73 -5.02 -3.32
CA ILE A 102 2.96 -5.73 -4.58
C ILE A 102 2.95 -4.72 -5.72
N GLY A 103 4.12 -4.55 -6.33
CA GLY A 103 4.31 -3.64 -7.44
C GLY A 103 5.48 -4.05 -8.31
N VAL A 104 5.70 -3.26 -9.36
CA VAL A 104 6.88 -3.35 -10.21
C VAL A 104 7.55 -1.98 -10.23
N PRO A 105 8.88 -1.90 -10.24
CA PRO A 105 9.53 -0.61 -10.46
C PRO A 105 9.12 -0.04 -11.82
N VAL A 106 8.96 1.28 -11.89
CA VAL A 106 8.91 1.94 -13.20
C VAL A 106 10.30 1.78 -13.77
N GLU A 107 10.47 0.90 -14.75
CA GLU A 107 11.71 0.81 -15.50
C GLU A 107 12.05 2.21 -16.03
N THR A 108 13.06 2.83 -15.43
CA THR A 108 13.95 3.67 -16.23
C THR A 108 14.77 2.69 -17.03
N THR A 109 14.73 2.79 -18.35
CA THR A 109 15.59 2.02 -19.24
C THR A 109 17.04 2.22 -18.80
N LYS A 110 17.55 1.30 -17.98
CA LYS A 110 18.96 1.17 -17.65
C LYS A 110 19.31 -0.26 -18.00
N ASP A 111 19.60 -0.43 -19.28
CA ASP A 111 20.39 -1.50 -19.89
C ASP A 111 20.37 -2.86 -19.17
N LEU A 112 19.53 -3.76 -19.65
CA LEU A 112 19.62 -5.21 -19.40
C LEU A 112 20.79 -5.88 -20.14
N SER A 113 21.83 -5.13 -20.51
CA SER A 113 23.04 -5.62 -21.22
C SER A 113 23.97 -6.49 -20.35
N GLY A 114 23.48 -7.05 -19.24
CA GLY A 114 24.26 -7.78 -18.25
C GLY A 114 23.84 -9.23 -17.99
N LEU A 115 22.89 -9.81 -18.74
CA LEU A 115 22.56 -11.24 -18.63
C LEU A 115 23.66 -12.09 -19.30
N ARG A 116 24.81 -12.24 -18.62
CA ARG A 116 25.77 -13.28 -18.96
C ARG A 116 25.14 -14.64 -18.64
N GLN A 117 24.89 -15.42 -19.69
CA GLN A 117 24.64 -16.84 -19.61
C GLN A 117 25.76 -17.48 -18.78
N GLN A 118 25.43 -18.11 -17.65
CA GLN A 118 26.32 -19.11 -17.08
C GLN A 118 25.95 -20.44 -17.70
N GLU A 119 26.68 -20.74 -18.77
CA GLU A 119 26.81 -22.08 -19.32
C GLU A 119 27.45 -23.02 -18.29
N GLN A 120 26.95 -24.25 -18.33
CA GLN A 120 27.41 -25.49 -17.72
C GLN A 120 28.91 -25.55 -17.41
N GLN A 121 29.27 -26.01 -16.21
CA GLN A 121 30.35 -26.99 -15.99
C GLN A 121 29.97 -27.91 -14.82
#